data_AF-A0A9X3PW47-F1
#
_entry.id   AF-A0A9X3PW47-F1
#
_cell.length_a   1.000
_cell.length_b   1.000
_cell.length_c   1.000
_cell.angle_alpha   90.00
_cell.angle_beta   90.00
_cell.angle_gamma   90.00
#
_symmetry.space_group_name_H-M   'P 1'
#
loop_
_entity.id
_entity.type
_entity.pdbx_description
1 polymer ?
#
loop_
_entity_poly.entity_id
_entity_poly.type
_entity_poly.pdbx_seq_one_letter_code
_entity_poly.pdbx_strand_id
1 'polypeptide(L)'
;DRTNADTQYFFGVKDPVLTGGCTQSTTTNCEQNDLVNVSAATICIVCSGGTDQVTGVSGVTTLEGTSTTTLQGKVQSKEGWFTELPATRERALVSPTLLGGIVFFPSYVTPEDPVCRTSLGTSTLYALFYLTGSAYTESVIGTEVSGSDTNVSRSVSMGSGMASQAAIHIGAQGTDAGTGVSSRVTVCSQTSTGALTCTRSKPA
;
A
#
# COMPACT_ATOMS: atom_id res chain seq x y z
N ASP A 1 -5.42 9.94 -20.24
CA ASP A 1 -5.80 11.37 -20.39
C ASP A 1 -5.82 12.01 -19.00
N ARG A 2 -5.46 13.29 -18.85
CA ARG A 2 -5.35 13.98 -17.55
C ARG A 2 -6.70 14.09 -16.83
N THR A 3 -7.78 14.17 -17.60
CA THR A 3 -9.19 14.22 -17.15
C THR A 3 -9.76 12.86 -16.76
N ASN A 4 -9.03 11.76 -17.01
CA ASN A 4 -9.52 10.42 -16.69
C ASN A 4 -9.73 10.27 -15.18
N ALA A 5 -10.96 9.94 -14.80
CA ALA A 5 -11.41 9.76 -13.43
C ALA A 5 -11.67 8.28 -13.09
N ASP A 6 -11.30 7.36 -13.99
CA ASP A 6 -11.46 5.92 -13.78
C ASP A 6 -10.63 5.48 -12.58
N THR A 7 -11.19 4.58 -11.77
CA THR A 7 -10.49 3.95 -10.66
C THR A 7 -9.23 3.29 -11.16
N GLN A 8 -8.11 3.62 -10.52
CA GLN A 8 -6.83 3.01 -10.79
C GLN A 8 -6.52 1.91 -9.78
N TYR A 9 -5.59 1.04 -10.13
CA TYR A 9 -5.29 -0.14 -9.36
C TYR A 9 -3.77 -0.27 -9.18
N PHE A 10 -3.37 -0.88 -8.07
CA PHE A 10 -2.01 -1.32 -7.82
C PHE A 10 -2.02 -2.83 -7.60
N PHE A 11 -1.10 -3.54 -8.26
CA PHE A 11 -1.10 -4.99 -8.35
C PHE A 11 0.20 -5.58 -7.77
N GLY A 12 0.07 -6.69 -7.06
CA GLY A 12 1.16 -7.61 -6.75
C GLY A 12 0.87 -8.95 -7.40
N VAL A 13 1.54 -9.24 -8.52
CA VAL A 13 1.29 -10.42 -9.34
C VAL A 13 2.42 -11.42 -9.14
N LYS A 14 2.08 -12.70 -8.98
CA LYS A 14 3.08 -13.77 -9.01
C LYS A 14 3.44 -14.06 -10.46
N ASP A 15 4.72 -14.20 -10.73
CA ASP A 15 5.18 -14.57 -12.05
C ASP A 15 5.17 -16.11 -12.20
N PRO A 16 4.24 -16.68 -12.99
CA PRO A 16 4.19 -18.13 -13.20
C PRO A 16 5.35 -18.63 -14.07
N VAL A 17 6.00 -17.77 -14.86
CA VAL A 17 7.15 -18.13 -15.70
C VAL A 17 8.38 -18.35 -14.84
N LEU A 18 8.64 -17.44 -13.89
CA LEU A 18 9.78 -17.56 -12.96
C LEU A 18 9.68 -18.78 -12.04
N THR A 19 8.46 -19.26 -11.77
CA THR A 19 8.21 -20.44 -10.93
C THR A 19 8.08 -21.73 -11.73
N GLY A 20 8.17 -21.67 -13.08
CA GLY A 20 7.97 -22.83 -13.97
C GLY A 20 6.51 -23.30 -14.07
N GLY A 21 5.57 -22.54 -13.51
CA GLY A 21 4.12 -22.81 -13.58
C GLY A 21 3.49 -22.44 -14.92
N CYS A 22 4.18 -21.65 -15.75
CA CYS A 22 3.77 -21.35 -17.12
C CYS A 22 4.97 -21.23 -18.05
N THR A 23 4.83 -21.69 -19.30
CA THR A 23 5.77 -21.39 -20.38
C THR A 23 5.16 -20.33 -21.27
N GLN A 24 5.76 -19.14 -21.35
CA GLN A 24 5.24 -18.05 -22.16
C GLN A 24 5.49 -18.34 -23.66
N SER A 25 4.48 -18.88 -24.32
CA SER A 25 4.51 -19.25 -25.75
C SER A 25 3.66 -18.31 -26.59
N THR A 26 2.73 -17.59 -25.98
CA THR A 26 1.90 -16.55 -26.60
C THR A 26 1.78 -15.36 -25.65
N THR A 27 1.13 -14.29 -26.10
CA THR A 27 0.89 -13.10 -25.27
C THR A 27 -0.10 -13.33 -24.13
N THR A 28 -0.92 -14.39 -24.18
CA THR A 28 -2.07 -14.57 -23.28
C THR A 28 -1.99 -15.82 -22.40
N ASN A 29 -1.09 -16.76 -22.69
CA ASN A 29 -1.10 -18.07 -22.04
C ASN A 29 -0.55 -18.08 -20.60
N CYS A 30 0.05 -16.98 -20.15
CA CYS A 30 0.48 -16.76 -18.77
C CYS A 30 -0.22 -15.55 -18.13
N GLU A 31 -1.39 -15.15 -18.64
CA GLU A 31 -2.21 -14.12 -18.00
C GLU A 31 -2.57 -14.51 -16.56
N GLN A 32 -2.68 -13.51 -15.70
CA GLN A 32 -3.02 -13.67 -14.29
C GLN A 32 -4.32 -12.90 -14.03
N ASN A 33 -5.42 -13.65 -13.93
CA ASN A 33 -6.80 -13.12 -13.89
C ASN A 33 -7.52 -13.49 -12.59
N ASP A 34 -6.95 -14.35 -11.74
CA ASP A 34 -7.51 -14.79 -10.45
C ASP A 34 -6.77 -14.15 -9.27
N LEU A 35 -6.91 -12.82 -9.15
CA LEU A 35 -6.28 -12.00 -8.11
C LEU A 35 -7.22 -11.76 -6.91
N VAL A 36 -6.67 -11.66 -5.70
CA VAL A 36 -7.42 -11.28 -4.51
C VAL A 36 -7.62 -9.76 -4.46
N ASN A 37 -8.87 -9.30 -4.38
CA ASN A 37 -9.17 -7.91 -4.08
C ASN A 37 -8.89 -7.62 -2.59
N VAL A 38 -7.93 -6.74 -2.31
CA VAL A 38 -7.54 -6.31 -0.96
C VAL A 38 -7.76 -4.82 -0.72
N SER A 39 -8.62 -4.19 -1.51
CA SER A 39 -8.90 -2.75 -1.43
C SER A 39 -9.52 -2.35 -0.09
N ALA A 40 -10.41 -3.18 0.45
CA ALA A 40 -11.06 -2.96 1.74
C ALA A 40 -10.33 -3.63 2.92
N ALA A 41 -9.19 -4.29 2.67
CA ALA A 41 -8.47 -5.05 3.70
C ALA A 41 -7.96 -4.12 4.81
N THR A 42 -8.42 -4.37 6.04
CA THR A 42 -8.00 -3.64 7.24
C THR A 42 -7.35 -4.61 8.21
N ILE A 43 -6.22 -4.21 8.80
CA ILE A 43 -5.46 -5.01 9.78
C ILE A 43 -5.59 -4.36 11.14
N CYS A 44 -6.18 -5.10 12.07
CA CYS A 44 -6.42 -4.69 13.43
C CYS A 44 -5.36 -5.29 14.37
N ILE A 45 -4.81 -4.47 15.28
CA ILE A 45 -3.84 -4.90 16.31
C ILE A 45 -4.41 -4.84 17.72
N VAL A 46 -5.46 -4.06 17.93
CA VAL A 46 -6.27 -4.07 19.16
C VAL A 46 -7.72 -4.23 18.70
N CYS A 47 -8.23 -5.45 18.78
CA CYS A 47 -9.50 -5.85 18.19
C CYS A 47 -10.51 -6.11 19.29
N SER A 48 -11.37 -5.13 19.51
CA SER A 48 -12.37 -5.15 20.56
C SER A 48 -13.57 -6.01 20.19
N GLY A 49 -14.19 -6.67 21.17
CA GLY A 49 -15.44 -7.42 20.94
C GLY A 49 -15.33 -8.71 20.12
N GLY A 50 -14.12 -9.26 19.94
CA GLY A 50 -13.90 -10.51 19.20
C GLY A 50 -13.91 -10.33 17.68
N THR A 51 -13.65 -9.12 17.20
CA THR A 51 -13.42 -8.85 15.77
C THR A 51 -12.19 -9.60 15.27
N ASP A 52 -12.29 -10.06 14.03
CA ASP A 52 -11.18 -10.68 13.33
C ASP A 52 -10.01 -9.69 13.17
N GLN A 53 -8.78 -10.20 13.24
CA GLN A 53 -7.57 -9.40 13.00
C GLN A 53 -7.58 -8.78 11.60
N VAL A 54 -8.18 -9.47 10.62
CA VAL A 54 -8.34 -8.97 9.25
C VAL A 54 -9.82 -8.83 8.94
N THR A 55 -10.20 -7.68 8.40
CA THR A 55 -11.56 -7.42 7.92
C THR A 55 -11.53 -6.89 6.48
N GLY A 56 -12.69 -6.86 5.81
CA GLY A 56 -12.81 -6.38 4.43
C GLY A 56 -12.39 -7.38 3.35
N VAL A 57 -12.01 -8.61 3.74
CA VAL A 57 -11.77 -9.73 2.81
C VAL A 57 -12.57 -10.94 3.27
N SER A 58 -13.53 -11.37 2.45
CA SER A 58 -14.45 -12.46 2.81
C SER A 58 -13.72 -13.75 3.19
N GLY A 59 -14.07 -14.35 4.34
CA GLY A 59 -13.54 -15.63 4.81
C GLY A 59 -12.11 -15.57 5.35
N VAL A 60 -11.53 -14.38 5.52
CA VAL A 60 -10.20 -14.19 6.11
C VAL A 60 -10.34 -13.57 7.49
N THR A 61 -9.63 -14.13 8.47
CA THR A 61 -9.70 -13.70 9.87
C THR A 61 -8.36 -13.24 10.44
N THR A 62 -7.24 -13.72 9.90
CA THR A 62 -5.87 -13.37 10.33
C THR A 62 -4.97 -13.00 9.15
N LEU A 63 -3.87 -12.28 9.41
CA LEU A 63 -2.97 -11.82 8.33
C LEU A 63 -2.08 -12.95 7.81
N GLU A 64 -1.31 -13.55 8.71
CA GLU A 64 -0.22 -14.48 8.36
C GLU A 64 -0.62 -15.94 8.55
N GLY A 65 -0.10 -16.80 7.68
CA GLY A 65 -0.35 -18.24 7.68
C GLY A 65 -0.50 -18.81 6.27
N THR A 66 -0.72 -20.13 6.20
CA THR A 66 -0.85 -20.87 4.93
C THR A 66 -2.29 -21.29 4.61
N SER A 67 -3.20 -21.21 5.58
CA SER A 67 -4.63 -21.51 5.39
C SER A 67 -5.32 -20.41 4.56
N THR A 68 -6.33 -20.76 3.77
CA THR A 68 -7.18 -19.78 3.05
C THR A 68 -8.00 -18.88 3.96
N THR A 69 -8.05 -19.18 5.27
CA THR A 69 -8.62 -18.31 6.31
C THR A 69 -7.65 -17.21 6.76
N THR A 70 -6.40 -17.25 6.30
CA THR A 70 -5.39 -16.19 6.50
C THR A 70 -5.26 -15.38 5.22
N LEU A 71 -4.96 -14.09 5.30
CA LEU A 71 -4.86 -13.26 4.09
C LEU A 71 -3.69 -13.71 3.22
N GLN A 72 -2.55 -14.02 3.85
CA GLN A 72 -1.38 -14.57 3.19
C GLN A 72 -1.69 -15.90 2.50
N GLY A 73 -2.30 -16.86 3.19
CA GLY A 73 -2.68 -18.14 2.59
C GLY A 73 -3.70 -17.99 1.46
N LYS A 74 -4.66 -17.06 1.59
CA LYS A 74 -5.64 -16.76 0.55
C LYS A 74 -4.96 -16.19 -0.71
N VAL A 75 -4.08 -15.21 -0.56
CA VAL A 75 -3.27 -14.70 -1.69
C VAL A 75 -2.34 -15.77 -2.24
N GLN A 76 -1.77 -16.62 -1.38
CA GLN A 76 -0.93 -17.75 -1.81
C GLN A 76 -1.71 -18.76 -2.66
N SER A 77 -2.99 -19.00 -2.39
CA SER A 77 -3.88 -19.86 -3.19
C SER A 77 -4.33 -19.25 -4.53
N LYS A 78 -3.94 -18.01 -4.81
CA LYS A 78 -4.37 -17.19 -5.95
C LYS A 78 -3.18 -16.68 -6.75
N GLU A 79 -3.42 -15.93 -7.81
CA GLU A 79 -2.37 -15.45 -8.72
C GLU A 79 -1.67 -14.16 -8.23
N GLY A 80 -2.17 -13.61 -7.13
CA GLY A 80 -1.66 -12.39 -6.52
C GLY A 80 -2.76 -11.61 -5.84
N TRP A 81 -2.57 -10.31 -5.78
CA TRP A 81 -3.50 -9.39 -5.16
C TRP A 81 -3.58 -8.08 -5.94
N PHE A 82 -4.67 -7.34 -5.74
CA PHE A 82 -4.80 -5.98 -6.22
C PHE A 82 -5.52 -5.11 -5.19
N THR A 83 -5.19 -3.83 -5.21
CA THR A 83 -5.91 -2.81 -4.46
C THR A 83 -6.32 -1.69 -5.40
N GLU A 84 -7.53 -1.21 -5.22
CA GLU A 84 -8.01 0.05 -5.79
C GLU A 84 -7.31 1.21 -5.10
N LEU A 85 -7.00 2.24 -5.88
CA LEU A 85 -6.65 3.56 -5.38
C LEU A 85 -7.98 4.30 -5.11
N PRO A 86 -8.33 4.54 -3.84
CA PRO A 86 -9.69 4.87 -3.42
C PRO A 86 -10.13 6.28 -3.83
N ALA A 87 -9.20 7.20 -4.10
CA ALA A 87 -9.56 8.54 -4.51
C ALA A 87 -9.78 8.63 -6.03
N THR A 88 -10.81 9.39 -6.42
CA THR A 88 -11.07 9.70 -7.83
C THR A 88 -9.85 10.39 -8.46
N ARG A 89 -9.41 9.94 -9.64
CA ARG A 89 -8.21 10.45 -10.35
C ARG A 89 -6.89 10.23 -9.60
N GLU A 90 -6.85 9.30 -8.65
CA GLU A 90 -5.63 8.88 -7.98
C GLU A 90 -4.80 7.96 -8.88
N ARG A 91 -3.48 8.19 -8.94
CA ARG A 91 -2.57 7.44 -9.82
C ARG A 91 -1.25 7.16 -9.13
N ALA A 92 -0.70 5.96 -9.31
CA ALA A 92 0.69 5.64 -8.97
C ALA A 92 1.58 5.92 -10.19
N LEU A 93 2.38 7.00 -10.14
CA LEU A 93 3.11 7.51 -11.31
C LEU A 93 4.62 7.24 -11.27
N VAL A 94 5.13 6.78 -10.13
CA VAL A 94 6.56 6.52 -9.92
C VAL A 94 6.76 5.06 -9.52
N SER A 95 7.95 4.52 -9.81
CA SER A 95 8.26 3.15 -9.48
C SER A 95 8.27 2.92 -7.96
N PRO A 96 7.65 1.84 -7.47
CA PRO A 96 7.65 1.48 -6.05
C PRO A 96 9.06 1.11 -5.57
N THR A 97 9.30 1.29 -4.27
CA THR A 97 10.51 0.85 -3.56
C THR A 97 10.15 -0.30 -2.64
N LEU A 98 10.84 -1.44 -2.73
CA LEU A 98 10.65 -2.60 -1.85
C LEU A 98 11.76 -2.66 -0.80
N LEU A 99 11.41 -2.71 0.48
CA LEU A 99 12.35 -2.86 1.59
C LEU A 99 11.69 -3.58 2.77
N GLY A 100 12.35 -4.61 3.32
CA GLY A 100 11.85 -5.33 4.50
C GLY A 100 10.42 -5.85 4.31
N GLY A 101 10.14 -6.47 3.16
CA GLY A 101 8.79 -6.96 2.83
C GLY A 101 7.73 -5.88 2.60
N ILE A 102 8.06 -4.60 2.65
CA ILE A 102 7.09 -3.51 2.44
C ILE A 102 7.35 -2.83 1.09
N VAL A 103 6.28 -2.71 0.31
CA VAL A 103 6.22 -1.94 -0.94
C VAL A 103 5.80 -0.52 -0.60
N PHE A 104 6.73 0.42 -0.78
CA PHE A 104 6.49 1.85 -0.67
C PHE A 104 6.24 2.45 -2.03
N PHE A 105 5.09 3.10 -2.22
CA PHE A 105 4.85 3.88 -3.42
C PHE A 105 3.97 5.08 -3.11
N PRO A 106 4.27 6.27 -3.65
CA PRO A 106 3.35 7.36 -3.59
C PRO A 106 2.31 7.26 -4.71
N SER A 107 1.08 7.62 -4.37
CA SER A 107 0.03 7.97 -5.32
C SER A 107 -0.14 9.48 -5.37
N TYR A 108 -0.78 9.96 -6.43
CA TYR A 108 -1.14 11.37 -6.61
C TYR A 108 -2.58 11.50 -7.11
N VAL A 109 -3.37 12.30 -6.40
CA VAL A 109 -4.71 12.70 -6.81
C VAL A 109 -4.60 13.93 -7.71
N THR A 110 -4.99 13.75 -8.97
CA THR A 110 -4.98 14.85 -9.95
C THR A 110 -6.16 15.79 -9.69
N PRO A 111 -5.96 17.11 -9.56
CA PRO A 111 -7.04 18.06 -9.34
C PRO A 111 -7.98 18.16 -10.53
N GLU A 112 -9.23 18.59 -10.29
CA GLU A 112 -10.26 18.59 -11.33
C GLU A 112 -10.10 19.69 -12.39
N ASP A 113 -9.56 20.84 -11.99
CA ASP A 113 -9.34 22.00 -12.86
C ASP A 113 -7.84 22.16 -13.15
N PRO A 114 -7.38 21.86 -14.38
CA PRO A 114 -5.99 22.00 -14.77
C PRO A 114 -5.60 23.44 -15.20
N VAL A 115 -6.54 24.39 -15.29
CA VAL A 115 -6.33 25.68 -15.95
C VAL A 115 -5.97 26.81 -14.97
N CYS A 116 -6.31 26.67 -13.68
CA CYS A 116 -5.99 27.68 -12.68
C CYS A 116 -5.17 27.06 -11.53
N ARG A 117 -3.96 27.60 -11.31
CA ARG A 117 -2.88 27.17 -10.37
C ARG A 117 -3.26 27.06 -8.87
N THR A 118 -4.53 26.96 -8.52
CA THR A 118 -5.04 27.05 -7.15
C THR A 118 -5.01 25.73 -6.39
N SER A 119 -5.07 24.58 -7.09
CA SER A 119 -4.98 23.26 -6.47
C SER A 119 -3.75 22.50 -6.97
N LEU A 120 -2.89 22.10 -6.04
CA LEU A 120 -1.64 21.40 -6.33
C LEU A 120 -1.83 19.87 -6.43
N GLY A 121 -3.06 19.38 -6.22
CA GLY A 121 -3.34 17.97 -5.93
C GLY A 121 -2.69 17.52 -4.63
N THR A 122 -2.91 16.27 -4.26
CA THR A 122 -2.37 15.68 -3.03
C THR A 122 -1.70 14.36 -3.32
N SER A 123 -0.66 14.04 -2.56
CA SER A 123 0.01 12.74 -2.62
C SER A 123 -0.18 11.96 -1.35
N THR A 124 -0.21 10.64 -1.48
CA THR A 124 -0.33 9.68 -0.38
C THR A 124 0.76 8.65 -0.53
N LEU A 125 1.53 8.38 0.53
CA LEU A 125 2.50 7.30 0.57
C LEU A 125 1.81 6.04 1.06
N TYR A 126 1.78 5.01 0.22
CA TYR A 126 1.38 3.66 0.61
C TYR A 126 2.57 2.87 1.15
N ALA A 127 2.31 2.01 2.13
CA ALA A 127 3.25 1.05 2.69
C ALA A 127 2.54 -0.30 2.83
N LEU A 128 2.64 -1.14 1.80
CA LEU A 128 1.90 -2.41 1.70
C LEU A 128 2.81 -3.61 1.92
N PHE A 129 2.33 -4.62 2.65
CA PHE A 129 3.02 -5.90 2.77
C PHE A 129 3.00 -6.63 1.43
N TYR A 130 4.17 -6.93 0.88
CA TYR A 130 4.28 -7.42 -0.51
C TYR A 130 3.54 -8.73 -0.76
N LEU A 131 3.40 -9.58 0.27
CA LEU A 131 2.72 -10.87 0.16
C LEU A 131 1.19 -10.76 0.11
N THR A 132 0.61 -9.67 0.62
CA THR A 132 -0.85 -9.55 0.76
C THR A 132 -1.45 -8.30 0.16
N GLY A 133 -0.66 -7.24 -0.06
CA GLY A 133 -1.16 -5.92 -0.48
C GLY A 133 -1.92 -5.15 0.59
N SER A 134 -1.94 -5.64 1.84
CA SER A 134 -2.53 -4.96 3.00
C SER A 134 -1.47 -4.22 3.81
N ALA A 135 -1.85 -3.57 4.92
CA ALA A 135 -0.88 -3.23 5.95
C ALA A 135 -0.23 -4.50 6.54
N TYR A 136 0.93 -4.35 7.19
CA TYR A 136 1.54 -5.40 8.00
C TYR A 136 1.02 -5.34 9.45
N THR A 137 1.15 -6.44 10.21
CA THR A 137 0.72 -6.52 11.62
C THR A 137 1.55 -5.62 12.52
N GLU A 138 2.85 -5.51 12.26
CA GLU A 138 3.66 -4.46 12.88
C GLU A 138 3.49 -3.15 12.12
N SER A 139 3.14 -2.09 12.86
CA SER A 139 2.90 -0.79 12.27
C SER A 139 4.15 -0.23 11.57
N VAL A 140 4.04 -0.11 10.24
CA VAL A 140 5.13 0.41 9.41
C VAL A 140 5.13 1.93 9.38
N ILE A 141 3.95 2.57 9.30
CA ILE A 141 3.78 4.02 9.13
C ILE A 141 2.71 4.59 10.07
N GLY A 142 2.49 3.95 11.22
CA GLY A 142 1.53 4.38 12.23
C GLY A 142 0.26 3.53 12.26
N THR A 143 -0.65 3.94 13.13
CA THR A 143 -1.93 3.30 13.39
C THR A 143 -3.02 4.35 13.46
N GLU A 144 -4.24 3.93 13.18
CA GLU A 144 -5.44 4.74 13.32
C GLU A 144 -6.41 4.08 14.30
N VAL A 145 -7.02 4.87 15.18
CA VAL A 145 -8.04 4.40 16.12
C VAL A 145 -9.41 4.60 15.49
N SER A 146 -10.18 3.53 15.37
CA SER A 146 -11.55 3.53 14.86
C SER A 146 -12.48 2.96 15.92
N GLY A 147 -13.13 3.84 16.67
CA GLY A 147 -13.93 3.44 17.84
C GLY A 147 -13.04 2.84 18.92
N SER A 148 -13.28 1.58 19.29
CA SER A 148 -12.47 0.82 20.24
C SER A 148 -11.36 -0.02 19.59
N ASP A 149 -11.30 -0.03 18.25
CA ASP A 149 -10.28 -0.79 17.51
C ASP A 149 -9.08 0.09 17.16
N THR A 150 -7.89 -0.51 17.16
CA THR A 150 -6.67 0.11 16.62
C THR A 150 -6.22 -0.64 15.38
N ASN A 151 -6.22 0.06 14.25
CA ASN A 151 -5.88 -0.49 12.94
C ASN A 151 -4.52 0.02 12.48
N VAL A 152 -3.79 -0.80 11.73
CA VAL A 152 -2.52 -0.41 11.13
C VAL A 152 -2.77 0.43 9.88
N SER A 153 -2.14 1.60 9.82
CA SER A 153 -2.22 2.46 8.65
C SER A 153 -1.47 1.84 7.47
N ARG A 154 -2.17 1.63 6.36
CA ARG A 154 -1.58 1.18 5.08
C ARG A 154 -1.07 2.33 4.21
N SER A 155 -1.41 3.56 4.58
CA SER A 155 -1.02 4.77 3.85
C SER A 155 -0.97 5.99 4.77
N VAL A 156 -0.21 7.01 4.38
CA VAL A 156 -0.11 8.31 5.05
C VAL A 156 -0.06 9.44 4.04
N SER A 157 -0.68 10.59 4.37
CA SER A 157 -0.64 11.77 3.50
C SER A 157 0.77 12.35 3.39
N MET A 158 1.18 12.70 2.18
CA MET A 158 2.42 13.44 1.90
C MET A 158 2.19 14.94 1.71
N GLY A 159 0.93 15.38 1.77
CA GLY A 159 0.52 16.76 1.53
C GLY A 159 0.35 17.08 0.04
N SER A 160 0.48 18.37 -0.26
CA SER A 160 0.17 18.92 -1.58
C SER A 160 1.31 18.71 -2.60
N GLY A 161 0.93 18.53 -3.86
CA GLY A 161 1.85 18.28 -4.97
C GLY A 161 2.09 16.81 -5.25
N MET A 162 2.72 16.52 -6.39
CA MET A 162 3.07 15.15 -6.80
C MET A 162 4.36 14.72 -6.12
N ALA A 163 4.31 13.63 -5.37
CA ALA A 163 5.48 13.04 -4.73
C ALA A 163 6.36 12.29 -5.74
N SER A 164 7.68 12.50 -5.63
CA SER A 164 8.71 11.72 -6.33
C SER A 164 8.85 10.32 -5.73
N GLN A 165 9.65 9.46 -6.37
CA GLN A 165 9.96 8.14 -5.80
C GLN A 165 10.44 8.24 -4.35
N ALA A 166 9.96 7.31 -3.51
CA ALA A 166 10.35 7.21 -2.12
C ALA A 166 11.83 6.80 -1.99
N ALA A 167 12.63 7.68 -1.40
CA ALA A 167 14.02 7.44 -1.03
C ALA A 167 14.11 6.88 0.40
N ILE A 168 14.96 5.87 0.59
CA ILE A 168 15.19 5.24 1.88
C ILE A 168 16.47 5.80 2.50
N HIS A 169 16.36 6.28 3.74
CA HIS A 169 17.49 6.64 4.57
C HIS A 169 17.54 5.76 5.82
N ILE A 170 18.70 5.17 6.11
CA ILE A 170 18.93 4.38 7.32
C ILE A 170 19.92 5.14 8.21
N GLY A 171 19.48 5.54 9.38
CA GLY A 171 20.23 6.40 10.29
C GLY A 171 20.13 5.97 11.75
N ALA A 172 20.20 6.96 12.64
CA ALA A 172 19.99 6.77 14.07
C ALA A 172 18.51 6.47 14.36
N GLN A 173 18.27 5.69 15.43
CA GLN A 173 16.92 5.43 15.90
C GLN A 173 16.28 6.74 16.36
N GLY A 174 15.01 6.93 16.00
CA GLY A 174 14.19 8.00 16.53
C GLY A 174 12.72 7.69 16.33
N THR A 175 11.86 8.54 16.86
CA THR A 175 10.41 8.40 16.80
C THR A 175 9.83 9.46 15.87
N ASP A 176 8.89 9.07 15.02
CA ASP A 176 8.12 10.00 14.18
C ASP A 176 7.03 10.66 15.02
N ALA A 177 6.96 11.99 14.99
CA ALA A 177 5.98 12.72 15.78
C ALA A 177 4.55 12.58 15.24
N GLY A 178 4.39 12.35 13.93
CA GLY A 178 3.08 12.20 13.29
C GLY A 178 2.53 10.79 13.40
N THR A 179 3.38 9.77 13.25
CA THR A 179 2.95 8.36 13.23
C THR A 179 3.25 7.59 14.52
N GLY A 180 4.09 8.13 15.41
CA GLY A 180 4.54 7.45 16.63
C GLY A 180 5.54 6.30 16.38
N VAL A 181 5.88 6.03 15.12
CA VAL A 181 6.76 4.92 14.75
C VAL A 181 8.20 5.20 15.18
N SER A 182 8.79 4.28 15.94
CA SER A 182 10.19 4.34 16.36
C SER A 182 11.07 3.42 15.52
N SER A 183 11.98 3.99 14.72
CA SER A 183 12.82 3.23 13.80
C SER A 183 14.09 3.97 13.39
N ARG A 184 15.03 3.20 12.82
CA ARG A 184 16.24 3.68 12.14
C ARG A 184 16.02 3.97 10.66
N VAL A 185 14.90 3.51 10.10
CA VAL A 185 14.57 3.70 8.68
C VAL A 185 13.62 4.90 8.56
N THR A 186 13.94 5.79 7.62
CA THR A 186 13.13 6.93 7.24
C THR A 186 12.87 6.88 5.75
N VAL A 187 11.62 7.00 5.36
CA VAL A 187 11.19 7.08 3.96
C VAL A 187 10.92 8.54 3.66
N CYS A 188 11.59 9.09 2.67
CA CYS A 188 11.46 10.48 2.25
C CYS A 188 11.02 10.57 0.80
N SER A 189 10.21 11.56 0.46
CA SER A 189 10.00 11.95 -0.93
C SER A 189 9.82 13.46 -1.04
N GLN A 190 10.37 14.00 -2.12
CA GLN A 190 10.20 15.40 -2.49
C GLN A 190 8.93 15.53 -3.33
N THR A 191 8.09 16.50 -3.01
CA THR A 191 6.91 16.82 -3.82
C THR A 191 7.23 17.87 -4.88
N SER A 192 6.36 17.98 -5.89
CA SER A 192 6.47 18.99 -6.95
C SER A 192 6.39 20.45 -6.45
N THR A 193 6.07 20.68 -5.17
CA THR A 193 6.13 22.00 -4.54
C THR A 193 7.51 22.34 -3.98
N GLY A 194 8.45 21.41 -4.04
CA GLY A 194 9.78 21.52 -3.43
C GLY A 194 9.81 21.12 -1.95
N ALA A 195 8.68 20.73 -1.36
CA ALA A 195 8.64 20.23 0.01
C ALA A 195 9.27 18.83 0.09
N LEU A 196 10.12 18.62 1.10
CA LEU A 196 10.61 17.29 1.45
C LEU A 196 9.75 16.75 2.59
N THR A 197 9.03 15.66 2.32
CA THR A 197 8.23 14.96 3.34
C THR A 197 8.91 13.66 3.69
N CYS A 198 9.18 13.45 4.97
CA CYS A 198 9.80 12.24 5.49
C CYS A 198 8.93 11.63 6.58
N THR A 199 8.82 10.31 6.59
CA THR A 199 8.10 9.54 7.61
C THR A 199 9.01 8.42 8.09
N ARG A 200 9.17 8.26 9.41
CA ARG A 200 9.88 7.07 9.90
C ARG A 200 9.05 5.82 9.65
N SER A 201 9.75 4.78 9.25
CA SER A 201 9.15 3.51 8.90
C SER A 201 9.80 2.37 9.66
N LYS A 202 9.04 1.39 10.12
CA LYS A 202 9.56 0.12 10.64
C LYS A 202 9.19 -1.01 9.66
N PRO A 203 10.00 -1.26 8.62
CA PRO A 203 9.77 -2.39 7.71
C PRO A 203 9.76 -3.73 8.47
N ALA A 204 9.07 -4.73 7.90
CA ALA A 204 8.91 -6.06 8.46
C ALA A 204 10.21 -6.87 8.46
#